data_AF-A0A8T5SRI4-F1
#
_entry.id   AF-A0A8T5SRI4-F1
#
_cell.length_a   1.000
_cell.length_b   1.000
_cell.length_c   1.000
_cell.angle_alpha   90.00
_cell.angle_beta   90.00
_cell.angle_gamma   90.00
#
_symmetry.space_group_name_H-M   'P 1'
#
loop_
_entity.id
_entity.type
_entity.pdbx_description
1 polymer ?
#
loop_
_entity_poly.entity_id
_entity_poly.type
_entity_poly.pdbx_seq_one_letter_code
_entity_poly.pdbx_strand_id
1 'polypeptide(L)'
;AIAQYQTSEPLVITSNVDFALLGATGVGTRSDPYKFESLEISDNGYCIQIQMTTAFFVISNCKLESSEFFPVILFDNVKNGRVEQCELTGGSNGLYLIQSQDSSIEENSFYDCWNGISLFSTSNSTFIDNRIHNNKNRGIIFDQSDYCFVLNNSIYSNFKHGIEILFDSHNNTIYGNSIGWNDVSGGYEVNAI
;
A
#
# COMPACT_ATOMS: atom_id res chain seq x y z
N ALA A 1 -16.41 -9.41 -18.43
CA ALA A 1 -17.43 -9.39 -17.36
C ALA A 1 -17.18 -8.13 -16.54
N ILE A 2 -18.23 -7.43 -16.11
CA ILE A 2 -18.06 -6.33 -15.15
C ILE A 2 -17.55 -6.97 -13.86
N ALA A 3 -16.42 -6.52 -13.31
CA ALA A 3 -15.94 -7.02 -12.02
C ALA A 3 -17.06 -6.76 -10.98
N GLN A 4 -17.53 -7.82 -10.33
CA GLN A 4 -18.62 -7.73 -9.36
C GLN A 4 -17.99 -7.65 -7.97
N TYR A 5 -17.89 -6.44 -7.43
CA TYR A 5 -17.46 -6.23 -6.06
C TYR A 5 -18.57 -6.58 -5.06
N GLN A 6 -18.17 -6.94 -3.84
CA GLN A 6 -19.04 -7.18 -2.70
C GLN A 6 -18.82 -6.05 -1.69
N THR A 7 -19.87 -5.27 -1.42
CA THR A 7 -19.82 -4.26 -0.36
C THR A 7 -19.52 -4.91 0.98
N SER A 8 -18.56 -4.38 1.73
CA SER A 8 -18.13 -4.90 3.03
C SER A 8 -17.94 -3.79 4.05
N GLU A 9 -18.13 -4.13 5.32
CA GLU A 9 -17.69 -3.30 6.44
C GLU A 9 -16.16 -3.28 6.50
N PRO A 10 -15.56 -2.27 7.17
CA PRO A 10 -14.12 -2.24 7.44
C PRO A 10 -13.60 -3.51 8.08
N LEU A 11 -12.42 -3.95 7.64
CA LEU A 11 -11.76 -5.13 8.17
C LEU A 11 -10.73 -4.73 9.21
N VAL A 12 -10.91 -5.18 10.45
CA VAL A 12 -9.98 -4.92 11.55
C VAL A 12 -9.44 -6.26 12.05
N ILE A 13 -8.17 -6.51 11.77
CA ILE A 13 -7.44 -7.73 12.12
C ILE A 13 -6.30 -7.33 13.04
N THR A 14 -6.45 -7.58 14.33
CA THR A 14 -5.47 -7.21 15.37
C THR A 14 -4.64 -8.39 15.85
N SER A 15 -4.97 -9.60 15.39
CA SER A 15 -4.28 -10.83 15.74
C SER A 15 -4.51 -11.94 14.71
N ASN A 16 -3.71 -13.01 14.78
CA ASN A 16 -3.94 -14.23 13.98
C ASN A 16 -5.31 -14.87 14.21
N VAL A 17 -5.94 -14.65 15.37
CA VAL A 17 -7.27 -15.19 15.67
C VAL A 17 -8.34 -14.48 14.84
N ASP A 18 -8.17 -13.19 14.58
CA ASP A 18 -9.17 -12.38 13.88
C ASP A 18 -9.30 -12.79 12.41
N PHE A 19 -8.22 -13.24 11.77
CA PHE A 19 -8.27 -13.80 10.40
C PHE A 19 -9.26 -14.97 10.29
N ALA A 20 -9.24 -15.88 11.26
CA ALA A 20 -10.13 -17.05 11.27
C ALA A 20 -11.59 -16.66 11.56
N LEU A 21 -11.81 -15.60 12.34
CA LEU A 21 -13.14 -15.15 12.73
C LEU A 21 -13.84 -14.33 11.63
N LEU A 22 -13.08 -13.61 10.79
CA LEU A 22 -13.63 -12.79 9.70
C LEU A 22 -13.93 -13.57 8.42
N GLY A 23 -13.90 -14.91 8.48
CA GLY A 23 -14.27 -15.76 7.34
C GLY A 23 -13.27 -15.72 6.19
N ALA A 24 -12.01 -15.32 6.45
CA ALA A 24 -10.96 -15.41 5.46
C ALA A 24 -10.81 -16.87 5.00
N THR A 25 -10.82 -17.10 3.69
CA THR A 25 -10.46 -18.42 3.16
C THR A 25 -8.95 -18.63 3.28
N GLY A 26 -8.52 -19.88 3.43
CA GLY A 26 -7.11 -20.24 3.66
C GLY A 26 -6.73 -20.35 5.14
N VAL A 27 -5.48 -20.71 5.42
CA VAL A 27 -4.99 -21.01 6.78
C VAL A 27 -3.76 -20.19 7.19
N GLY A 28 -3.43 -19.14 6.43
CA GLY A 28 -2.35 -18.21 6.79
C GLY A 28 -0.94 -18.70 6.49
N THR A 29 -0.79 -19.70 5.61
CA THR A 29 0.52 -20.23 5.19
C THR A 29 0.92 -19.70 3.82
N ARG A 30 2.21 -19.78 3.45
CA ARG A 30 2.67 -19.34 2.12
C ARG A 30 1.93 -20.03 0.97
N SER A 31 1.62 -21.32 1.12
CA SER A 31 0.90 -22.10 0.10
C SER A 31 -0.61 -21.92 0.16
N ASP A 32 -1.14 -21.45 1.28
CA ASP A 32 -2.58 -21.24 1.51
C ASP A 32 -2.79 -20.03 2.41
N PRO A 33 -2.62 -18.80 1.87
CA PRO A 33 -2.71 -17.56 2.63
C PRO A 33 -4.18 -17.24 2.95
N TYR A 34 -4.40 -16.42 3.99
CA TYR A 34 -5.72 -15.81 4.19
C TYR A 34 -6.08 -14.91 3.01
N LYS A 35 -7.32 -14.94 2.52
CA LYS A 35 -7.72 -14.15 1.33
C LYS A 35 -8.89 -13.22 1.61
N PHE A 36 -8.75 -11.98 1.15
CA PHE A 36 -9.79 -10.95 1.10
C PHE A 36 -9.88 -10.47 -0.35
N GLU A 37 -10.95 -10.82 -1.05
CA GLU A 37 -11.01 -10.67 -2.50
C GLU A 37 -12.30 -9.97 -2.93
N SER A 38 -12.23 -9.14 -3.98
CA SER A 38 -13.43 -8.54 -4.60
C SER A 38 -14.27 -7.68 -3.66
N LEU A 39 -13.65 -6.99 -2.69
CA LEU A 39 -14.38 -6.15 -1.73
C LEU A 39 -14.51 -4.70 -2.21
N GLU A 40 -15.66 -4.07 -1.94
CA GLU A 40 -15.84 -2.62 -2.01
C GLU A 40 -16.09 -2.08 -0.60
N ILE A 41 -15.17 -1.25 -0.09
CA ILE A 41 -15.25 -0.69 1.27
C ILE A 41 -15.10 0.82 1.16
N SER A 42 -16.04 1.56 1.73
CA SER A 42 -15.97 3.02 1.87
C SER A 42 -16.23 3.38 3.32
N ASP A 43 -15.25 3.99 4.00
CA ASP A 43 -15.34 4.32 5.43
C ASP A 43 -14.64 5.64 5.77
N ASN A 44 -14.99 6.25 6.90
CA ASN A 44 -14.31 7.47 7.36
C ASN A 44 -13.00 7.17 8.12
N GLY A 45 -12.79 5.93 8.55
CA GLY A 45 -11.56 5.39 9.14
C GLY A 45 -10.79 4.52 8.14
N TYR A 46 -10.03 3.56 8.65
CA TYR A 46 -9.36 2.56 7.79
C TYR A 46 -10.38 1.71 7.06
N CYS A 47 -10.15 1.37 5.80
CA CYS A 47 -10.91 0.30 5.14
C CYS A 47 -10.43 -1.06 5.63
N ILE A 48 -9.10 -1.24 5.68
CA ILE A 48 -8.48 -2.47 6.16
C ILE A 48 -7.33 -2.11 7.10
N GLN A 49 -7.42 -2.59 8.33
CA GLN A 49 -6.37 -2.49 9.34
C GLN A 49 -5.91 -3.89 9.71
N ILE A 50 -4.62 -4.17 9.53
CA ILE A 50 -4.00 -5.44 9.91
C ILE A 50 -2.80 -5.16 10.81
N GLN A 51 -2.76 -5.83 11.96
CA GLN A 51 -1.73 -5.63 12.96
C GLN A 51 -1.23 -6.95 13.54
N MET A 52 0.01 -6.93 14.04
CA MET A 52 0.58 -7.96 14.93
C MET A 52 0.48 -9.39 14.37
N THR A 53 0.81 -9.56 13.09
CA THR A 53 0.71 -10.87 12.42
C THR A 53 1.95 -11.20 11.61
N THR A 54 2.21 -12.50 11.53
CA THR A 54 3.21 -13.08 10.62
C THR A 54 2.58 -14.05 9.62
N ALA A 55 1.24 -14.20 9.66
CA ALA A 55 0.50 -15.06 8.76
C ALA A 55 0.59 -14.51 7.34
N PHE A 56 0.58 -15.41 6.35
CA PHE A 56 0.48 -15.00 4.96
C PHE A 56 -0.96 -14.63 4.66
N PHE A 57 -1.17 -13.48 4.03
CA PHE A 57 -2.49 -13.05 3.59
C PHE A 57 -2.43 -12.25 2.29
N VAL A 58 -3.55 -12.20 1.59
CA VAL A 58 -3.71 -11.53 0.30
C VAL A 58 -4.97 -10.69 0.33
N ILE A 59 -4.83 -9.41 -0.02
CA ILE A 59 -5.93 -8.50 -0.34
C ILE A 59 -5.90 -8.33 -1.87
N SER A 60 -6.90 -8.84 -2.58
CA SER A 60 -6.91 -8.86 -4.04
C SER A 60 -8.18 -8.27 -4.65
N ASN A 61 -8.04 -7.56 -5.78
CA ASN A 61 -9.19 -7.10 -6.56
C ASN A 61 -10.19 -6.28 -5.73
N CYS A 62 -9.72 -5.40 -4.85
CA CYS A 62 -10.59 -4.60 -3.98
C CYS A 62 -10.65 -3.14 -4.43
N LYS A 63 -11.76 -2.48 -4.16
CA LYS A 63 -11.94 -1.03 -4.32
C LYS A 63 -12.19 -0.41 -2.95
N LEU A 64 -11.26 0.43 -2.50
CA LEU A 64 -11.20 0.89 -1.12
C LEU A 64 -11.10 2.42 -1.09
N GLU A 65 -12.04 3.06 -0.40
CA GLU A 65 -12.13 4.51 -0.29
C GLU A 65 -12.20 4.93 1.18
N SER A 66 -11.27 5.79 1.60
CA SER A 66 -11.22 6.32 2.97
C SER A 66 -11.30 7.85 2.99
N SER A 67 -11.61 8.42 4.15
CA SER A 67 -11.49 9.86 4.38
C SER A 67 -10.03 10.29 4.62
N GLU A 68 -9.72 11.56 4.38
CA GLU A 68 -8.34 12.11 4.38
C GLU A 68 -7.54 11.96 5.70
N PHE A 69 -8.16 11.50 6.79
CA PHE A 69 -7.51 11.39 8.10
C PHE A 69 -6.88 10.02 8.38
N PHE A 70 -7.35 8.96 7.72
CA PHE A 70 -6.89 7.59 7.97
C PHE A 70 -6.33 6.96 6.70
N PRO A 71 -5.31 6.08 6.80
CA PRO A 71 -4.90 5.25 5.69
C PRO A 71 -6.05 4.39 5.17
N VAL A 72 -6.12 4.17 3.86
CA VAL A 72 -7.08 3.22 3.26
C VAL A 72 -6.74 1.80 3.75
N ILE A 73 -5.47 1.40 3.63
CA ILE A 73 -4.93 0.21 4.27
C ILE A 73 -3.82 0.58 5.27
N LEU A 74 -3.89 0.04 6.48
CA LEU A 74 -2.82 0.09 7.47
C LEU A 74 -2.28 -1.31 7.77
N PHE A 75 -0.98 -1.50 7.59
CA PHE A 75 -0.21 -2.60 8.14
C PHE A 75 0.68 -2.09 9.27
N ASP A 76 0.51 -2.65 10.46
CA ASP A 76 1.28 -2.25 11.66
C ASP A 76 1.84 -3.49 12.37
N ASN A 77 3.16 -3.66 12.34
CA ASN A 77 3.86 -4.86 12.80
C ASN A 77 3.35 -6.14 12.10
N VAL A 78 3.46 -6.12 10.79
CA VAL A 78 2.95 -7.16 9.87
C VAL A 78 4.09 -7.79 9.08
N LYS A 79 4.02 -9.11 8.88
CA LYS A 79 4.85 -9.83 7.90
C LYS A 79 4.02 -10.56 6.86
N ASN A 80 4.57 -10.74 5.66
CA ASN A 80 4.02 -11.58 4.60
C ASN A 80 2.65 -11.13 4.05
N GLY A 81 2.37 -9.83 4.09
CA GLY A 81 1.15 -9.26 3.52
C GLY A 81 1.27 -9.05 2.01
N ARG A 82 0.26 -9.44 1.25
CA ARG A 82 0.17 -9.14 -0.18
C ARG A 82 -1.05 -8.26 -0.49
N VAL A 83 -0.85 -7.22 -1.28
CA VAL A 83 -1.92 -6.37 -1.81
C VAL A 83 -1.78 -6.36 -3.33
N GLU A 84 -2.81 -6.82 -4.04
CA GLU A 84 -2.74 -6.94 -5.49
C GLU A 84 -4.01 -6.49 -6.20
N GLN A 85 -3.86 -5.83 -7.35
CA GLN A 85 -4.99 -5.48 -8.24
C GLN A 85 -6.08 -4.66 -7.55
N CYS A 86 -5.71 -3.83 -6.57
CA CYS A 86 -6.65 -3.00 -5.82
C CYS A 86 -6.66 -1.54 -6.31
N GLU A 87 -7.80 -0.86 -6.14
CA GLU A 87 -7.94 0.59 -6.27
C GLU A 87 -8.09 1.21 -4.87
N LEU A 88 -7.18 2.12 -4.50
CA LEU A 88 -7.14 2.75 -3.17
C LEU A 88 -7.18 4.27 -3.29
N THR A 89 -8.15 4.91 -2.62
CA THR A 89 -8.40 6.34 -2.78
C THR A 89 -8.83 7.10 -1.51
N GLY A 90 -8.60 8.41 -1.51
CA GLY A 90 -9.05 9.38 -0.50
C GLY A 90 -8.19 9.49 0.76
N GLY A 91 -7.79 8.36 1.34
CA GLY A 91 -7.13 8.28 2.65
C GLY A 91 -5.89 9.14 2.86
N SER A 92 -5.46 9.30 4.12
CA SER A 92 -4.19 9.98 4.44
C SER A 92 -2.98 9.26 3.82
N ASN A 93 -3.10 7.95 3.62
CA ASN A 93 -2.21 7.13 2.81
C ASN A 93 -3.07 6.11 2.07
N GLY A 94 -2.77 5.80 0.81
CA GLY A 94 -3.39 4.64 0.17
C GLY A 94 -2.97 3.34 0.87
N LEU A 95 -1.69 3.18 1.14
CA LEU A 95 -1.16 2.13 1.98
C LEU A 95 -0.12 2.68 2.95
N TYR A 96 -0.24 2.34 4.23
CA TYR A 96 0.77 2.66 5.23
C TYR A 96 1.31 1.38 5.86
N LEU A 97 2.61 1.12 5.68
CA LEU A 97 3.34 0.07 6.38
C LEU A 97 4.16 0.68 7.53
N ILE A 98 3.94 0.16 8.73
CA ILE A 98 4.60 0.57 9.96
C ILE A 98 5.23 -0.67 10.59
N GLN A 99 6.55 -0.66 10.79
CA GLN A 99 7.27 -1.78 11.42
C GLN A 99 7.00 -3.13 10.72
N SER A 100 6.78 -3.10 9.41
CA SER A 100 6.40 -4.27 8.61
C SER A 100 7.58 -4.84 7.83
N GLN A 101 7.45 -6.10 7.38
CA GLN A 101 8.47 -6.70 6.52
C GLN A 101 7.92 -7.76 5.57
N ASP A 102 8.67 -8.06 4.52
CA ASP A 102 8.37 -9.16 3.59
C ASP A 102 6.98 -9.03 2.93
N SER A 103 6.51 -7.79 2.70
CA SER A 103 5.23 -7.51 2.05
C SER A 103 5.40 -7.34 0.54
N SER A 104 4.41 -7.75 -0.24
CA SER A 104 4.40 -7.55 -1.69
C SER A 104 3.18 -6.77 -2.18
N ILE A 105 3.43 -5.65 -2.86
CA ILE A 105 2.42 -4.70 -3.31
C ILE A 105 2.51 -4.63 -4.84
N GLU A 106 1.55 -5.25 -5.53
CA GLU A 106 1.64 -5.55 -6.96
C GLU A 106 0.41 -5.07 -7.75
N GLU A 107 0.60 -4.44 -8.91
CA GLU A 107 -0.50 -4.11 -9.83
C GLU A 107 -1.65 -3.28 -9.23
N ASN A 108 -1.40 -2.46 -8.20
CA ASN A 108 -2.42 -1.63 -7.57
C ASN A 108 -2.46 -0.21 -8.15
N SER A 109 -3.58 0.49 -7.95
CA SER A 109 -3.76 1.90 -8.25
C SER A 109 -3.99 2.72 -6.98
N PHE A 110 -3.10 3.67 -6.68
CA PHE A 110 -3.17 4.57 -5.51
C PHE A 110 -3.35 6.02 -5.97
N TYR A 111 -4.52 6.62 -5.70
CA TYR A 111 -4.84 7.95 -6.20
C TYR A 111 -5.79 8.77 -5.33
N ASP A 112 -5.71 10.10 -5.44
CA ASP A 112 -6.47 11.07 -4.62
C ASP A 112 -6.28 10.91 -3.09
N CYS A 113 -5.27 10.16 -2.66
CA CYS A 113 -4.83 10.08 -1.28
C CYS A 113 -3.94 11.27 -0.91
N TRP A 114 -3.67 11.50 0.38
CA TRP A 114 -2.64 12.46 0.77
C TRP A 114 -1.25 11.99 0.33
N ASN A 115 -0.77 10.83 0.82
CA ASN A 115 0.33 10.10 0.19
C ASN A 115 -0.19 8.83 -0.51
N GLY A 116 0.44 8.40 -1.60
CA GLY A 116 0.10 7.12 -2.22
C GLY A 116 0.44 5.94 -1.30
N ILE A 117 1.73 5.77 -1.03
CA ILE A 117 2.27 4.71 -0.16
C ILE A 117 3.27 5.31 0.82
N SER A 118 3.17 4.93 2.09
CA SER A 118 4.13 5.29 3.13
C SER A 118 4.75 4.08 3.79
N LEU A 119 6.05 4.13 4.00
CA LEU A 119 6.82 3.12 4.73
C LEU A 119 7.49 3.80 5.92
N PHE A 120 7.28 3.24 7.11
CA PHE A 120 7.96 3.64 8.33
C PHE A 120 8.54 2.40 9.01
N SER A 121 9.86 2.37 9.22
CA SER A 121 10.55 1.21 9.79
C SER A 121 10.24 -0.11 9.07
N THR A 122 10.10 -0.09 7.74
CA THR A 122 9.70 -1.24 6.92
C THR A 122 10.89 -1.84 6.19
N SER A 123 10.92 -3.16 6.03
CA SER A 123 12.05 -3.81 5.33
C SER A 123 11.65 -4.93 4.37
N ASN A 124 12.57 -5.28 3.45
CA ASN A 124 12.45 -6.45 2.58
C ASN A 124 11.12 -6.53 1.81
N SER A 125 10.51 -5.39 1.48
CA SER A 125 9.20 -5.33 0.83
C SER A 125 9.33 -4.93 -0.64
N THR A 126 8.44 -5.44 -1.48
CA THR A 126 8.44 -5.25 -2.94
C THR A 126 7.22 -4.45 -3.38
N PHE A 127 7.44 -3.48 -4.25
CA PHE A 127 6.41 -2.64 -4.87
C PHE A 127 6.60 -2.73 -6.38
N ILE A 128 5.74 -3.48 -7.06
CA ILE A 128 5.94 -3.85 -8.47
C ILE A 128 4.71 -3.48 -9.31
N ASP A 129 4.93 -2.87 -10.48
CA ASP A 129 3.89 -2.60 -11.48
C ASP A 129 2.67 -1.81 -10.96
N ASN A 130 2.84 -1.00 -9.91
CA ASN A 130 1.77 -0.15 -9.38
C ASN A 130 1.66 1.17 -10.14
N ARG A 131 0.45 1.73 -10.13
CA ARG A 131 0.13 3.08 -10.63
C ARG A 131 -0.12 4.00 -9.44
N ILE A 132 0.75 4.99 -9.22
CA ILE A 132 0.69 5.88 -8.06
C ILE A 132 0.61 7.32 -8.54
N HIS A 133 -0.57 7.92 -8.44
CA HIS A 133 -0.82 9.17 -9.15
C HIS A 133 -1.87 10.08 -8.53
N ASN A 134 -1.84 11.36 -8.89
CA ASN A 134 -2.81 12.37 -8.42
C ASN A 134 -2.94 12.43 -6.89
N ASN A 135 -1.90 12.02 -6.15
CA ASN A 135 -1.92 12.15 -4.70
C ASN A 135 -1.59 13.60 -4.31
N LYS A 136 -2.24 14.08 -3.25
CA LYS A 136 -2.21 15.47 -2.79
C LYS A 136 -0.87 15.87 -2.15
N ASN A 137 0.04 14.92 -1.98
CA ASN A 137 1.39 15.12 -1.50
C ASN A 137 2.36 14.20 -2.28
N ARG A 138 2.88 13.12 -1.68
CA ARG A 138 3.92 12.28 -2.29
C ARG A 138 3.37 11.00 -2.86
N GLY A 139 4.05 10.44 -3.87
CA GLY A 139 3.73 9.12 -4.39
C GLY A 139 4.11 8.02 -3.40
N ILE A 140 5.41 7.77 -3.23
CA ILE A 140 5.95 6.83 -2.23
C ILE A 140 6.90 7.57 -1.30
N ILE A 141 6.82 7.30 0.01
CA ILE A 141 7.76 7.82 1.01
C ILE A 141 8.38 6.70 1.84
N PHE A 142 9.70 6.75 1.99
CA PHE A 142 10.47 5.86 2.85
C PHE A 142 10.97 6.64 4.07
N ASP A 143 10.76 6.10 5.25
CA ASP A 143 11.35 6.59 6.50
C ASP A 143 11.87 5.39 7.31
N GLN A 144 13.16 5.41 7.67
CA GLN A 144 13.84 4.31 8.37
C GLN A 144 13.61 2.93 7.72
N SER A 145 13.56 2.87 6.40
CA SER A 145 13.10 1.67 5.67
C SER A 145 14.18 1.14 4.73
N ASP A 146 14.45 -0.16 4.81
CA ASP A 146 15.64 -0.78 4.21
C ASP A 146 15.32 -1.96 3.29
N TYR A 147 16.23 -2.25 2.35
CA TYR A 147 16.19 -3.45 1.51
C TYR A 147 14.88 -3.66 0.74
N CYS A 148 14.18 -2.58 0.42
CA CYS A 148 12.94 -2.62 -0.35
C CYS A 148 13.22 -2.44 -1.84
N PHE A 149 12.31 -2.97 -2.66
CA PHE A 149 12.41 -2.90 -4.11
C PHE A 149 11.20 -2.17 -4.69
N VAL A 150 11.43 -1.07 -5.38
CA VAL A 150 10.41 -0.33 -6.14
C VAL A 150 10.71 -0.56 -7.61
N LEU A 151 9.94 -1.44 -8.26
CA LEU A 151 10.23 -1.95 -9.59
C LEU A 151 9.09 -1.67 -10.59
N ASN A 152 9.42 -1.14 -11.76
CA ASN A 152 8.48 -1.02 -12.90
C ASN A 152 7.17 -0.26 -12.62
N ASN A 153 7.14 0.60 -11.59
CA ASN A 153 5.95 1.37 -11.24
C ASN A 153 5.79 2.60 -12.16
N SER A 154 4.55 3.03 -12.33
CA SER A 154 4.20 4.30 -12.97
C SER A 154 3.81 5.33 -11.90
N ILE A 155 4.67 6.32 -11.64
CA ILE A 155 4.52 7.27 -10.55
C ILE A 155 4.47 8.70 -11.09
N TYR A 156 3.29 9.30 -11.14
CA TYR A 156 3.12 10.56 -11.88
C TYR A 156 2.01 11.45 -11.33
N SER A 157 2.07 12.76 -11.62
CA SER A 157 1.03 13.72 -11.20
C SER A 157 0.76 13.76 -9.69
N ASN A 158 1.71 13.35 -8.87
CA ASN A 158 1.66 13.60 -7.43
C ASN A 158 2.07 15.05 -7.16
N PHE A 159 1.48 15.68 -6.14
CA PHE A 159 1.66 17.12 -5.88
C PHE A 159 3.06 17.51 -5.40
N LYS A 160 3.86 16.56 -4.90
CA LYS A 160 5.27 16.74 -4.52
C LYS A 160 6.15 15.71 -5.23
N HIS A 161 7.04 15.06 -4.48
CA HIS A 161 7.93 14.02 -5.00
C HIS A 161 7.15 12.77 -5.42
N GLY A 162 7.55 12.16 -6.54
CA GLY A 162 7.07 10.83 -6.92
C GLY A 162 7.53 9.77 -5.92
N ILE A 163 8.83 9.73 -5.62
CA ILE A 163 9.41 8.93 -4.54
C ILE A 163 10.28 9.87 -3.69
N GLU A 164 10.16 9.79 -2.36
CA GLU A 164 11.03 10.47 -1.40
C GLU A 164 11.65 9.44 -0.44
N ILE A 165 12.98 9.48 -0.30
CA ILE A 165 13.73 8.65 0.65
C ILE A 165 14.21 9.53 1.80
N LEU A 166 13.71 9.29 3.00
CA LEU A 166 14.06 10.03 4.21
C LEU A 166 15.10 9.28 5.06
N PHE A 167 15.28 9.75 6.29
CA PHE A 167 16.33 9.36 7.22
C PHE A 167 16.47 7.84 7.36
N ASP A 168 17.73 7.40 7.48
CA ASP A 168 18.09 6.03 7.86
C ASP A 168 17.51 4.94 6.94
N SER A 169 17.26 5.25 5.67
CA SER A 169 16.71 4.32 4.68
C SER A 169 17.80 3.87 3.70
N HIS A 170 18.21 2.61 3.79
CA HIS A 170 19.40 2.06 3.14
C HIS A 170 19.11 0.88 2.24
N ASN A 171 19.99 0.65 1.26
CA ASN A 171 19.99 -0.54 0.42
C ASN A 171 18.66 -0.79 -0.32
N ASN A 172 17.89 0.27 -0.57
CA ASN A 172 16.68 0.20 -1.38
C ASN A 172 17.05 0.21 -2.86
N THR A 173 16.31 -0.55 -3.67
CA THR A 173 16.49 -0.62 -5.11
C THR A 173 15.29 0.00 -5.81
N ILE A 174 15.53 1.10 -6.53
CA ILE A 174 14.53 1.78 -7.35
C ILE A 174 14.93 1.57 -8.80
N TYR A 175 14.22 0.70 -9.53
CA TYR A 175 14.62 0.28 -10.87
C TYR A 175 13.45 0.13 -11.84
N GLY A 176 13.63 0.56 -13.09
CA GLY A 176 12.63 0.38 -14.15
C GLY A 176 11.35 1.22 -14.01
N ASN A 177 11.27 2.14 -13.04
CA ASN A 177 10.09 2.96 -12.81
C ASN A 177 9.97 4.10 -13.83
N SER A 178 8.74 4.41 -14.25
CA SER A 178 8.40 5.61 -15.00
C SER A 178 7.93 6.70 -14.04
N ILE A 179 8.82 7.64 -13.71
CA ILE A 179 8.55 8.72 -12.74
C ILE A 179 8.55 10.08 -13.46
N GLY A 180 7.43 10.78 -13.47
CA GLY A 180 7.33 12.04 -14.23
C GLY A 180 6.09 12.85 -13.89
N TRP A 181 6.05 14.12 -14.29
CA TRP A 181 4.92 15.04 -14.02
C TRP A 181 4.50 15.15 -12.55
N ASN A 182 5.35 14.75 -11.61
CA ASN A 182 5.15 15.05 -10.20
C ASN A 182 5.60 16.50 -9.98
N ASP A 183 4.75 17.29 -9.33
CA ASP A 183 4.95 18.72 -9.20
C ASP A 183 5.99 19.01 -8.11
N VAL A 184 7.13 19.57 -8.48
CA VAL A 184 8.14 20.05 -7.52
C VAL A 184 8.28 21.57 -7.63
N SER A 185 7.23 22.26 -8.07
CA SER A 185 7.22 23.73 -8.12
C SER A 185 7.38 24.29 -6.69
N GLY A 186 8.47 24.98 -6.38
CA GLY A 186 9.41 25.64 -7.30
C GLY A 186 10.72 24.92 -7.65
N GLY A 187 10.79 24.37 -8.87
CA GLY A 187 11.93 24.57 -9.77
C GLY A 187 12.91 23.40 -9.95
N TYR A 188 12.87 22.80 -11.15
CA TYR A 188 13.99 22.10 -11.79
C TYR A 188 14.74 21.03 -10.98
N GLU A 189 14.04 19.99 -10.50
CA GLU A 189 14.72 18.72 -10.21
C GLU A 189 14.04 17.59 -10.97
N VAL A 190 14.85 16.88 -11.75
CA VAL A 190 14.45 15.67 -12.45
C VAL A 190 14.11 14.64 -11.37
N ASN A 191 12.84 14.28 -11.33
CA ASN A 191 12.24 13.27 -10.48
C ASN A 191 12.99 11.92 -10.56
N ALA A 192 13.84 11.65 -9.57
CA ALA A 192 14.20 10.34 -8.99
C ALA A 192 15.55 10.49 -8.26
N ILE A 193 15.61 10.08 -7.00
CA ILE A 193 16.86 9.51 -6.44
C ILE A 193 16.71 8.00 -6.59
#